data_AF-A0A1W9W0S5-F1
#
_entry.id   AF-A0A1W9W0S5-F1
#
_cell.length_a   1.000
_cell.length_b   1.000
_cell.length_c   1.000
_cell.angle_alpha   90.00
_cell.angle_beta   90.00
_cell.angle_gamma   90.00
#
_symmetry.space_group_name_H-M   'P 1'
#
loop_
_entity.id
_entity.type
_entity.pdbx_description
1 polymer ?
#
loop_
_entity_poly.entity_id
_entity_poly.type
_entity_poly.pdbx_seq_one_letter_code
_entity_poly.pdbx_strand_id
1 'polypeptide(L)'
;MSLAQEVNDPKLKKADHYYTNFSFDKAIEKYEELGDKDLNSQRNLALSYMNTRDYVKAEELFSEIVKHKDALAEDLYNYASVLEINKNYEEAEQWMNFSKGQRTVFYRSSCF
;
A
#
# COMPACT_ATOMS: atom_id res chain seq x y z
N MET A 1 -0.61 25.96 -9.03
CA MET A 1 -1.59 25.60 -7.99
C MET A 1 -2.09 24.21 -8.29
N SER A 2 -1.63 23.21 -7.54
CA SER A 2 -2.24 21.88 -7.52
C SER A 2 -2.50 21.60 -6.05
N LEU A 3 -3.79 21.67 -5.70
CA LEU A 3 -4.32 21.60 -4.36
C LEU A 3 -4.03 20.19 -3.82
N ALA A 4 -2.88 20.00 -3.18
CA ALA A 4 -2.74 18.95 -2.19
C ALA A 4 -3.77 19.31 -1.12
N GLN A 5 -4.93 18.65 -1.16
CA GLN A 5 -5.85 18.66 -0.04
C GLN A 5 -5.03 18.18 1.15
N GLU A 6 -4.59 19.12 1.98
CA GLU A 6 -4.18 18.83 3.34
C GLU A 6 -5.45 18.28 3.98
N VAL A 7 -5.60 16.96 3.95
CA VAL A 7 -6.75 16.25 4.51
C VAL A 7 -6.59 16.39 6.00
N ASN A 8 -6.99 17.55 6.51
CA ASN A 8 -6.95 17.92 7.92
C ASN A 8 -8.16 17.27 8.61
N ASP A 9 -8.41 16.00 8.27
CA ASP A 9 -9.45 15.20 8.87
C ASP A 9 -8.91 14.70 10.21
N PRO A 10 -9.51 15.12 11.34
CA PRO A 10 -9.05 14.72 12.66
C PRO A 10 -9.18 13.20 12.86
N LYS A 11 -9.98 12.52 12.03
CA LYS A 11 -10.11 11.06 12.01
C LYS A 11 -8.90 10.40 11.33
N LEU A 12 -8.43 10.94 10.20
CA LEU A 12 -7.24 10.44 9.50
C LEU A 12 -6.01 10.56 10.40
N LYS A 13 -5.81 11.72 11.02
CA LYS A 13 -4.72 11.93 11.99
C LYS A 13 -4.74 10.93 13.15
N LYS A 14 -5.92 10.51 13.60
CA LYS A 14 -6.06 9.48 14.64
C LYS A 14 -5.67 8.11 14.11
N ALA A 15 -6.11 7.75 12.90
CA ALA A 15 -5.73 6.50 12.24
C ALA A 15 -4.21 6.42 12.03
N ASP A 16 -3.60 7.49 11.50
CA ASP A 16 -2.16 7.62 11.35
C ASP A 16 -1.44 7.51 12.70
N HIS A 17 -1.98 8.13 13.74
CA HIS A 17 -1.41 8.01 15.08
C HIS A 17 -1.40 6.56 15.57
N TYR A 18 -2.50 5.82 15.42
CA TYR A 18 -2.53 4.39 15.77
C TYR A 18 -1.55 3.57 14.93
N TYR A 19 -1.43 3.89 13.63
CA TYR A 19 -0.46 3.25 12.74
C TYR A 19 0.99 3.50 13.20
N THR A 20 1.35 4.75 13.51
CA THR A 20 2.69 5.10 14.03
C THR A 20 3.00 4.48 15.39
N ASN A 21 1.97 4.20 16.19
CA ASN A 21 2.09 3.49 17.47
C ASN A 21 2.08 1.96 17.32
N PHE A 22 2.18 1.43 16.09
CA PHE A 22 2.12 -0.01 15.79
C PHE A 22 0.83 -0.69 16.30
N SER A 23 -0.22 0.09 16.54
CA SER A 23 -1.54 -0.41 16.96
C SER A 23 -2.40 -0.69 15.73
N PHE A 24 -1.98 -1.68 14.93
CA PHE A 24 -2.56 -1.97 13.63
C PHE A 24 -4.04 -2.35 13.68
N ASP A 25 -4.48 -3.12 14.69
CA ASP A 25 -5.90 -3.49 14.84
C ASP A 25 -6.80 -2.26 14.95
N LYS A 26 -6.40 -1.28 15.78
CA LYS A 26 -7.15 -0.03 15.95
C LYS A 26 -7.02 0.89 14.74
N ALA A 27 -5.87 0.87 14.07
CA ALA A 27 -5.67 1.63 12.85
C ALA A 27 -6.62 1.14 11.76
N ILE A 28 -6.76 -0.18 11.59
CA ILE A 28 -7.70 -0.81 10.65
C ILE A 28 -9.12 -0.33 10.90
N GLU A 29 -9.61 -0.43 12.14
CA GLU A 29 -10.97 0.03 12.47
C GLU A 29 -11.18 1.50 12.09
N LYS A 30 -10.19 2.35 12.34
CA LYS A 30 -10.29 3.79 12.03
C LYS A 30 -10.21 4.10 10.55
N TYR A 31 -9.40 3.36 9.79
CA TYR A 31 -9.35 3.49 8.33
C TYR A 31 -10.63 2.95 7.67
N GLU A 32 -11.22 1.87 8.17
CA GLU A 32 -12.51 1.36 7.68
C GLU A 32 -13.66 2.34 8.00
N GLU A 33 -13.67 2.95 9.19
CA GLU A 33 -14.65 3.98 9.58
C GLU A 33 -14.57 5.25 8.72
N LEU A 34 -13.38 5.58 8.21
CA LEU A 34 -13.17 6.72 7.34
C LEU A 34 -13.85 6.51 5.98
N GLY A 35 -13.86 5.29 5.47
CA GLY A 35 -14.41 4.96 4.14
C GLY A 35 -13.75 5.74 2.99
N ASP A 36 -12.63 6.41 3.28
CA ASP A 36 -12.02 7.40 2.42
C ASP A 36 -11.03 6.77 1.45
N LYS A 37 -11.04 7.25 0.21
CA LYS A 37 -10.35 6.65 -0.93
C LYS A 37 -8.99 7.30 -1.21
N ASP A 38 -8.39 7.92 -0.20
CA ASP A 38 -7.04 8.44 -0.38
C ASP A 38 -6.07 7.26 -0.49
N LEU A 39 -5.24 7.29 -1.53
CA LEU A 39 -4.31 6.22 -1.83
C LEU A 39 -3.35 5.95 -0.67
N ASN A 40 -2.92 6.98 0.05
CA ASN A 40 -2.02 6.80 1.19
C ASN A 40 -2.73 6.14 2.38
N SER A 41 -4.00 6.47 2.59
CA SER A 41 -4.81 5.82 3.63
C SER A 41 -5.03 4.34 3.31
N GLN A 42 -5.33 4.00 2.05
CA GLN A 42 -5.45 2.62 1.59
C GLN A 42 -4.14 1.84 1.73
N ARG A 43 -3.00 2.47 1.43
CA ARG A 43 -1.66 1.88 1.66
C ARG A 43 -1.43 1.56 3.13
N ASN A 44 -1.64 2.53 4.02
CA ASN A 44 -1.45 2.32 5.46
C ASN A 44 -2.39 1.22 6.00
N LEU A 45 -3.62 1.17 5.49
CA LEU A 45 -4.58 0.12 5.81
C LEU A 45 -4.09 -1.26 5.34
N ALA A 46 -3.66 -1.38 4.09
CA ALA A 46 -3.14 -2.63 3.53
C ALA A 46 -1.89 -3.12 4.29
N LEU A 47 -0.97 -2.21 4.62
CA LEU A 47 0.19 -2.51 5.46
C LEU A 47 -0.22 -2.94 6.88
N SER A 48 -1.23 -2.32 7.46
CA SER A 48 -1.76 -2.74 8.77
C SER A 48 -2.27 -4.18 8.71
N TYR A 49 -3.04 -4.54 7.67
CA TYR A 49 -3.51 -5.90 7.45
C TYR A 49 -2.38 -6.92 7.23
N MET A 50 -1.30 -6.54 6.53
CA MET A 50 -0.11 -7.39 6.43
C MET A 50 0.51 -7.66 7.81
N ASN A 51 0.54 -6.66 8.69
CA ASN A 51 1.11 -6.78 10.03
C ASN A 51 0.21 -7.61 10.97
N THR A 52 -1.12 -7.54 10.83
CA THR A 52 -2.04 -8.41 11.58
C THR A 52 -2.12 -9.83 11.03
N ARG A 53 -1.42 -10.12 9.93
CA ARG A 53 -1.41 -11.41 9.20
C ARG A 53 -2.71 -11.74 8.48
N ASP A 54 -3.53 -10.73 8.20
CA ASP A 54 -4.75 -10.85 7.40
C ASP A 54 -4.42 -10.65 5.91
N TYR A 55 -3.70 -11.62 5.36
CA TYR A 55 -3.20 -11.55 3.99
C TYR A 55 -4.31 -11.58 2.92
N VAL A 56 -5.48 -12.13 3.24
CA VAL A 56 -6.64 -12.15 2.32
C VAL A 56 -7.15 -10.74 2.06
N LYS A 57 -7.37 -9.96 3.12
CA LYS A 57 -7.82 -8.56 3.01
C LYS A 57 -6.72 -7.66 2.47
N ALA A 58 -5.46 -7.91 2.85
CA ALA A 58 -4.33 -7.17 2.32
C ALA A 58 -4.23 -7.33 0.79
N GLU A 59 -4.41 -8.54 0.27
CA GLU A 59 -4.39 -8.84 -1.17
C GLU A 59 -5.45 -8.03 -1.91
N GLU A 60 -6.69 -8.02 -1.42
CA GLU A 60 -7.81 -7.27 -2.02
C GLU A 60 -7.47 -5.78 -2.12
N LEU A 61 -7.00 -5.17 -1.03
CA LEU A 61 -6.62 -3.75 -0.98
C LEU A 61 -5.44 -3.42 -1.91
N PHE A 62 -4.39 -4.24 -1.91
CA PHE A 62 -3.26 -4.03 -2.80
C PHE A 62 -3.67 -4.17 -4.27
N SER A 63 -4.59 -5.08 -4.60
CA SER A 63 -5.12 -5.23 -5.95
C SER A 63 -5.83 -3.96 -6.44
N GLU A 64 -6.44 -3.18 -5.54
CA GLU A 64 -6.99 -1.87 -5.86
C GLU A 64 -5.88 -0.84 -6.04
N ILE A 65 -4.94 -0.76 -5.10
CA ILE A 65 -3.82 0.18 -5.13
C ILE A 65 -3.01 0.06 -6.43
N VAL A 66 -2.66 -1.16 -6.87
CA VAL A 66 -1.87 -1.36 -8.10
C VAL A 66 -2.60 -0.99 -9.39
N LYS A 67 -3.95 -0.88 -9.37
CA LYS A 67 -4.74 -0.39 -10.52
C LYS A 67 -4.64 1.13 -10.65
N HIS A 68 -4.26 1.85 -9.60
CA HIS A 68 -4.07 3.29 -9.66
C HIS A 68 -2.76 3.67 -10.35
N LYS A 69 -2.79 4.77 -11.09
CA LYS A 69 -1.61 5.27 -11.83
C LYS A 69 -0.50 5.80 -10.92
N ASP A 70 -0.84 6.16 -9.69
CA ASP A 70 0.08 6.67 -8.68
C ASP A 70 0.67 5.56 -7.80
N ALA A 71 0.46 4.29 -8.16
CA ALA A 71 1.06 3.14 -7.48
C ALA A 71 2.59 3.19 -7.58
N LEU A 72 3.25 3.00 -6.45
CA LEU A 72 4.71 3.00 -6.35
C LEU A 72 5.25 1.59 -6.57
N ALA A 73 6.52 1.49 -6.96
CA ALA A 73 7.22 0.21 -7.04
C ALA A 73 7.23 -0.55 -5.70
N GLU A 74 7.13 0.16 -4.57
CA GLU A 74 7.00 -0.43 -3.23
C GLU A 74 5.63 -1.09 -3.03
N ASP A 75 4.53 -0.47 -3.49
CA ASP A 75 3.18 -1.06 -3.39
C ASP A 75 3.10 -2.37 -4.20
N LEU A 76 3.69 -2.37 -5.39
CA LEU A 76 3.77 -3.54 -6.27
C LEU A 76 4.60 -4.67 -5.64
N TYR A 77 5.68 -4.32 -4.94
CA TYR A 77 6.51 -5.28 -4.21
C TYR A 77 5.76 -5.88 -3.02
N ASN A 78 5.09 -5.04 -2.22
CA ASN A 78 4.28 -5.47 -1.09
C ASN A 78 3.15 -6.40 -1.55
N TYR A 79 2.49 -6.07 -2.66
CA TYR A 79 1.46 -6.93 -3.25
C TYR A 79 2.02 -8.30 -3.65
N ALA A 80 3.16 -8.34 -4.34
CA ALA A 80 3.83 -9.58 -4.70
C ALA A 80 4.18 -10.43 -3.46
N SER A 81 4.68 -9.80 -2.38
CA SER A 81 4.97 -10.50 -1.12
C SER A 81 3.72 -11.11 -0.48
N VAL A 82 2.58 -10.41 -0.50
CA VAL A 82 1.31 -10.96 0.00
C VAL A 82 0.87 -12.17 -0.82
N LEU A 83 0.98 -12.09 -2.15
CA LEU A 83 0.64 -13.18 -3.06
C LEU A 83 1.52 -14.42 -2.82
N GLU A 84 2.81 -14.26 -2.57
CA GLU A 84 3.71 -15.37 -2.20
C GLU A 84 3.26 -16.07 -0.92
N ILE A 85 2.82 -15.30 0.09
CA ILE A 85 2.32 -15.84 1.36
C ILE A 85 1.01 -16.61 1.13
N ASN A 86 0.14 -16.11 0.25
CA ASN A 86 -1.10 -16.77 -0.16
C ASN A 86 -0.86 -17.93 -1.14
N LYS A 87 0.40 -18.26 -1.45
CA LYS A 87 0.84 -19.31 -2.39
C LYS A 87 0.44 -19.08 -3.84
N ASN A 88 0.12 -17.84 -4.20
CA ASN A 88 -0.13 -17.43 -5.58
C ASN A 88 1.19 -16.99 -6.25
N TYR A 89 2.07 -17.95 -6.49
CA TYR A 89 3.42 -17.69 -6.99
C TYR A 89 3.46 -17.13 -8.41
N GLU A 90 2.52 -17.53 -9.27
CA GLU A 90 2.47 -17.08 -10.67
C GLU A 90 2.19 -15.59 -10.77
N GLU A 91 1.19 -15.09 -10.04
CA GLU A 91 0.91 -13.65 -10.00
C GLU A 91 2.02 -12.89 -9.27
N ALA A 92 2.54 -13.42 -8.16
CA ALA A 92 3.63 -12.80 -7.43
C ALA A 92 4.86 -12.54 -8.32
N GLU A 93 5.25 -13.51 -9.16
CA GLU A 93 6.38 -13.36 -10.07
C GLU A 93 6.14 -12.26 -11.11
N GLN A 94 4.92 -12.15 -11.64
CA GLN A 94 4.56 -11.09 -12.60
C GLN A 94 4.72 -9.70 -11.99
N TRP A 95 4.17 -9.48 -10.79
CA TRP A 95 4.26 -8.20 -10.09
C TRP A 95 5.68 -7.88 -9.61
N MET A 96 6.42 -8.90 -9.18
CA MET A 96 7.84 -8.79 -8.84
C MET A 96 8.68 -8.36 -10.03
N ASN A 97 8.45 -8.92 -11.22
CA ASN A 97 9.15 -8.55 -12.44
C ASN A 97 8.75 -7.14 -12.92
N PHE A 98 7.47 -6.77 -12.78
CA PHE A 98 6.98 -5.44 -13.11
C PHE A 98 7.60 -4.35 -12.22
N SER A 99 7.65 -4.57 -10.89
CA SER A 99 8.28 -3.64 -9.94
C SER A 99 9.79 -3.47 -10.18
N LYS A 100 10.50 -4.56 -10.50
CA LYS A 100 11.92 -4.53 -10.90
C LYS A 100 12.11 -3.71 -12.18
N GLY A 101 11.27 -3.91 -13.18
CA GLY A 101 11.29 -3.16 -14.44
C GLY A 101 11.27 -1.65 -14.23
N GLN A 102 10.36 -1.15 -13.38
CA GLN A 102 10.31 0.28 -13.03
C GLN A 102 11.58 0.78 -12.33
N ARG A 103 12.16 -0.01 -11.44
CA ARG A 103 13.38 0.36 -10.70
C ARG A 103 14.62 0.49 -11.60
N THR A 104 14.70 -0.33 -12.65
CA THR A 104 15.85 -0.34 -13.57
C THR A 104 15.97 0.93 -14.43
N VAL A 105 14.87 1.65 -14.66
CA VAL A 105 14.90 2.91 -15.43
C VAL A 105 15.59 4.02 -14.62
N PHE A 106 15.43 4.04 -13.30
CA PHE A 106 15.99 5.09 -12.44
C PHE A 106 17.51 4.97 -12.25
N TYR A 107 18.05 3.74 -12.22
CA TYR A 107 19.48 3.49 -12.00
C TYR A 107 20.35 3.63 -13.26
N ARG A 108 19.76 3.75 -14.46
CA ARG A 108 20.52 3.95 -15.71
C ARG A 108 20.78 5.42 -16.04
N SER A 109 20.25 6.36 -15.25
CA SER A 109 20.38 7.81 -15.51
C SER A 109 21.42 8.52 -14.63
N SER A 110 22.17 7.81 -13.78
CA SER A 110 23.22 8.41 -12.93
C SER A 110 24.67 8.14 -13.36
N CYS A 111 24.87 7.68 -14.60
CA CYS A 111 26.19 7.69 -15.24
C CYS A 111 26.13 8.53 -16.51
N PHE A 112 26.35 9.84 -16.39
CA PHE A 112 26.94 10.66 -17.45
C PHE A 112 27.56 11.92 -16.85
#